data_AF-A0A1W9RHU4-F1
#
_entry.id   AF-A0A1W9RHU4-F1
#
_cell.length_a   1.000
_cell.length_b   1.000
_cell.length_c   1.000
_cell.angle_alpha   90.00
_cell.angle_beta   90.00
_cell.angle_gamma   90.00
#
_symmetry.space_group_name_H-M   'P 1'
#
loop_
_entity.id
_entity.type
_entity.pdbx_description
1 polymer ?
#
loop_
_entity_poly.entity_id
_entity_poly.type
_entity_poly.pdbx_seq_one_letter_code
_entity_poly.pdbx_strand_id
1 'polypeptide(L)'
;MEIQWVESLFFSTDKIANEMIIIHHTGSKNGQINSLQGTINWFRPERWRSTQQVSAHYIIPRAEGPIIQMVRDEHTAWHAGKSRWVINGVLRENINTRSIGIELQGDGQLYRYTNFQYKALIWLVKQKMEKFNIPLELIRGHEEITPRKPDPGPLFDWDRFKKGLTSATVPGSEVPADSDLVDEDGDGIIWLDETDDVNIPSGKDRTILETIKDFFAGLFR
;
A
#
# COMPACT_ATOMS: atom_id res chain seq x y z
N MET A 1 -11.44 -8.32 7.00
CA MET A 1 -10.93 -8.19 5.62
C MET A 1 -11.00 -9.55 4.96
N GLU A 2 -11.38 -9.62 3.69
CA GLU A 2 -11.37 -10.87 2.92
C GLU A 2 -9.97 -11.13 2.37
N ILE A 3 -9.58 -12.41 2.33
CA ILE A 3 -8.35 -12.86 1.67
C ILE A 3 -8.73 -13.84 0.56
N GLN A 4 -8.32 -13.53 -0.66
CA GLN A 4 -8.46 -14.41 -1.82
C GLN A 4 -7.14 -15.12 -2.11
N TRP A 5 -7.20 -16.44 -2.29
CA TRP A 5 -6.03 -17.23 -2.65
C TRP A 5 -5.79 -17.23 -4.17
N VAL A 6 -4.57 -16.88 -4.59
CA VAL A 6 -4.09 -16.98 -5.98
C VAL A 6 -2.62 -17.41 -5.99
N GLU A 7 -2.37 -18.71 -6.01
CA GLU A 7 -1.02 -19.27 -5.88
C GLU A 7 -0.02 -18.73 -6.92
N SER A 8 1.15 -18.29 -6.45
CA SER A 8 2.32 -17.98 -7.28
C SER A 8 3.04 -19.25 -7.71
N LEU A 9 3.72 -19.22 -8.86
CA LEU A 9 4.60 -20.31 -9.28
C LEU A 9 6.00 -20.25 -8.63
N PHE A 10 6.35 -19.13 -8.00
CA PHE A 10 7.71 -18.85 -7.55
C PHE A 10 7.79 -18.80 -6.03
N PHE A 11 7.92 -19.96 -5.40
CA PHE A 11 8.20 -20.04 -3.98
C PHE A 11 8.99 -21.31 -3.71
N SER A 12 9.52 -21.40 -2.51
CA SER A 12 10.12 -22.61 -2.00
C SER A 12 9.50 -22.98 -0.66
N THR A 13 9.52 -24.27 -0.33
CA THR A 13 8.90 -24.78 0.91
C THR A 13 9.87 -24.78 2.10
N ASP A 14 11.12 -24.36 1.88
CA ASP A 14 12.20 -24.28 2.86
C ASP A 14 12.16 -22.94 3.62
N LYS A 15 11.10 -22.72 4.40
CA LYS A 15 11.04 -21.56 5.30
C LYS A 15 11.69 -21.88 6.64
N ILE A 16 12.52 -20.96 7.13
CA ILE A 16 13.16 -21.11 8.44
C ILE A 16 12.24 -20.56 9.53
N ALA A 17 11.74 -19.34 9.35
CA ALA A 17 10.89 -18.67 10.34
C ALA A 17 10.11 -17.50 9.70
N ASN A 18 9.14 -16.95 10.42
CA ASN A 18 8.55 -15.64 10.16
C ASN A 18 8.96 -14.71 11.29
N GLU A 19 10.08 -14.01 11.12
CA GLU A 19 10.65 -13.08 12.10
C GLU A 19 10.47 -11.62 11.67
N MET A 20 10.22 -11.36 10.39
CA MET A 20 10.12 -10.02 9.81
C MET A 20 8.93 -9.89 8.86
N ILE A 21 8.49 -8.65 8.66
CA ILE A 21 7.58 -8.28 7.56
C ILE A 21 8.26 -7.21 6.73
N ILE A 22 8.30 -7.42 5.41
CA ILE A 22 8.85 -6.45 4.46
C ILE A 22 7.70 -5.88 3.62
N ILE A 23 7.58 -4.56 3.63
CA ILE A 23 6.58 -3.80 2.89
C ILE A 23 7.19 -3.36 1.55
N HIS A 24 6.45 -3.61 0.48
CA HIS A 24 6.85 -3.38 -0.90
C HIS A 24 5.79 -2.55 -1.64
N HIS A 25 6.14 -2.15 -2.86
CA HIS A 25 5.19 -1.64 -3.83
C HIS A 25 5.34 -2.33 -5.18
N THR A 26 4.23 -2.46 -5.90
CA THR A 26 4.21 -3.13 -7.22
C THR A 26 4.89 -2.32 -8.34
N GLY A 27 5.10 -1.02 -8.11
CA GLY A 27 5.66 -0.07 -9.07
C GLY A 27 4.68 0.46 -10.11
N SER A 28 5.19 1.38 -10.93
CA SER A 28 4.51 1.97 -12.07
C SER A 28 5.38 1.89 -13.32
N LYS A 29 4.75 2.01 -14.50
CA LYS A 29 5.43 2.09 -15.80
C LYS A 29 4.82 3.23 -16.60
N ASN A 30 5.68 4.10 -17.14
CA ASN A 30 5.26 5.28 -17.90
C ASN A 30 4.25 6.16 -17.13
N GLY A 31 4.48 6.34 -15.83
CA GLY A 31 3.60 7.13 -14.96
C GLY A 31 2.28 6.45 -14.60
N GLN A 32 2.04 5.20 -14.99
CA GLN A 32 0.83 4.46 -14.65
C GLN A 32 1.11 3.32 -13.68
N ILE A 33 0.36 3.26 -12.59
CA ILE A 33 0.44 2.17 -11.61
C ILE A 33 0.12 0.83 -12.29
N ASN A 34 0.90 -0.21 -12.00
CA ASN A 34 0.61 -1.55 -12.48
C ASN A 34 -0.77 -2.02 -12.00
N SER A 35 -1.57 -2.60 -12.90
CA SER A 35 -2.87 -3.15 -12.52
C SER A 35 -2.70 -4.33 -11.56
N LEU A 36 -3.73 -4.61 -10.75
CA LEU A 36 -3.73 -5.76 -9.84
C LEU A 36 -3.53 -7.06 -10.63
N GLN A 37 -4.30 -7.24 -11.70
CA GLN A 37 -4.17 -8.42 -12.57
C GLN A 37 -2.78 -8.49 -13.21
N GLY A 38 -2.20 -7.36 -13.63
CA GLY A 38 -0.83 -7.31 -14.15
C GLY A 38 0.21 -7.77 -13.12
N THR A 39 0.04 -7.36 -11.86
CA THR A 39 0.89 -7.80 -10.74
C THR A 39 0.73 -9.30 -10.46
N ILE A 40 -0.52 -9.80 -10.42
CA ILE A 40 -0.82 -11.22 -10.25
C ILE A 40 -0.15 -12.04 -11.37
N ASN A 41 -0.32 -11.62 -12.63
CA ASN A 41 0.29 -12.27 -13.79
C ASN A 41 1.83 -12.23 -13.72
N TRP A 42 2.40 -11.16 -13.15
CA TRP A 42 3.84 -11.05 -12.96
C TRP A 42 4.37 -12.08 -11.95
N PHE A 43 3.65 -12.37 -10.87
CA PHE A 43 4.03 -13.39 -9.88
C PHE A 43 3.54 -14.80 -10.21
N ARG A 44 2.59 -14.93 -11.14
CA ARG A 44 2.03 -16.18 -11.64
C ARG A 44 1.95 -16.12 -13.17
N PRO A 45 3.10 -16.13 -13.88
CA PRO A 45 3.06 -16.15 -15.34
C PRO A 45 2.47 -17.48 -15.82
N GLU A 46 1.84 -17.48 -17.00
CA GLU A 46 1.25 -18.68 -17.60
C GLU A 46 2.30 -19.78 -17.86
N ARG A 47 3.55 -19.37 -18.12
CA ARG A 47 4.68 -20.26 -18.33
C ARG A 47 5.78 -19.95 -17.33
N TRP A 48 6.47 -21.00 -16.90
CA TRP A 48 7.69 -20.86 -16.13
C TRP A 48 8.69 -19.95 -16.84
N ARG A 49 9.29 -19.01 -16.10
CA ARG A 49 10.43 -18.21 -16.57
C ARG A 49 11.67 -18.56 -15.76
N SER A 50 12.80 -18.72 -16.45
CA SER A 50 14.10 -19.01 -15.81
C SER A 50 14.74 -17.77 -15.17
N THR A 51 14.26 -16.57 -15.51
CA THR A 51 14.75 -15.29 -15.00
C THR A 51 13.66 -14.55 -14.24
N GLN A 52 14.05 -13.69 -13.30
CA GLN A 52 13.14 -12.80 -12.56
C GLN A 52 12.02 -13.57 -11.84
N GLN A 53 12.35 -14.71 -11.26
CA GLN A 53 11.40 -15.47 -10.44
C GLN A 53 11.19 -14.71 -9.15
N VAL A 54 10.06 -14.03 -9.05
CA VAL A 54 9.71 -13.17 -7.92
C VAL A 54 8.27 -13.38 -7.54
N SER A 55 7.99 -13.27 -6.26
CA SER A 55 6.67 -13.42 -5.68
C SER A 55 6.61 -12.66 -4.37
N ALA A 56 5.41 -12.44 -3.87
CA ALA A 56 5.17 -11.96 -2.51
C ALA A 56 4.15 -12.88 -1.83
N HIS A 57 4.05 -12.78 -0.50
CA HIS A 57 3.03 -13.55 0.21
C HIS A 57 1.66 -12.92 0.00
N TYR A 58 1.60 -11.60 0.01
CA TYR A 58 0.36 -10.84 -0.08
C TYR A 58 0.47 -9.67 -1.06
N ILE A 59 -0.63 -9.35 -1.74
CA ILE A 59 -0.84 -8.10 -2.48
C ILE A 59 -2.09 -7.42 -1.92
N ILE A 60 -1.98 -6.14 -1.59
CA ILE A 60 -3.10 -5.30 -1.18
C ILE A 60 -3.47 -4.37 -2.36
N PRO A 61 -4.66 -4.53 -2.94
CA PRO A 61 -5.09 -3.72 -4.08
C PRO A 61 -5.30 -2.26 -3.68
N ARG A 62 -5.29 -1.38 -4.69
CA ARG A 62 -5.50 0.06 -4.49
C ARG A 62 -6.98 0.37 -4.18
N ALA A 63 -7.87 -0.25 -4.94
CA ALA A 63 -9.31 -0.21 -4.73
C ALA A 63 -9.72 -1.19 -3.63
N GLU A 64 -10.87 -0.94 -3.00
CA GLU A 64 -11.40 -1.85 -1.99
C GLU A 64 -11.72 -3.22 -2.60
N GLY A 65 -11.41 -4.28 -1.85
CA GLY A 65 -11.57 -5.65 -2.31
C GLY A 65 -10.74 -6.63 -1.48
N PRO A 66 -10.64 -7.89 -1.91
CA PRO A 66 -9.88 -8.90 -1.18
C PRO A 66 -8.38 -8.61 -1.23
N ILE A 67 -7.69 -8.89 -0.13
CA ILE A 67 -6.24 -9.04 -0.13
C ILE A 67 -5.90 -10.33 -0.89
N ILE A 68 -4.96 -10.28 -1.82
CA ILE A 68 -4.57 -11.47 -2.58
C ILE A 68 -3.41 -12.16 -1.85
N GLN A 69 -3.61 -13.40 -1.42
CA GLN A 69 -2.53 -14.24 -0.91
C GLN A 69 -1.99 -15.14 -2.01
N MET A 70 -0.69 -15.06 -2.28
CA MET A 70 -0.05 -15.82 -3.36
C MET A 70 0.93 -16.89 -2.89
N VAL A 71 1.48 -16.74 -1.70
CA VAL A 71 2.36 -17.73 -1.06
C VAL A 71 1.87 -17.95 0.36
N ARG A 72 1.86 -19.21 0.80
CA ARG A 72 1.50 -19.57 2.19
C ARG A 72 2.50 -18.95 3.16
N ASP A 73 2.07 -18.61 4.38
CA ASP A 73 2.96 -17.99 5.36
C ASP A 73 4.18 -18.89 5.68
N GLU A 74 3.97 -20.21 5.59
CA GLU A 74 4.92 -21.26 5.91
C GLU A 74 5.89 -21.54 4.75
N HIS A 75 5.70 -20.91 3.59
CA HIS A 75 6.58 -21.03 2.43
C HIS A 75 7.38 -19.74 2.23
N THR A 76 8.50 -19.84 1.52
CA THR A 76 9.37 -18.71 1.21
C THR A 76 8.97 -18.12 -0.14
N ALA A 77 8.33 -16.94 -0.10
CA ALA A 77 8.20 -16.10 -1.28
C ALA A 77 9.55 -15.44 -1.64
N TRP A 78 9.73 -15.11 -2.92
CA TRP A 78 10.99 -14.56 -3.44
C TRP A 78 10.83 -13.05 -3.71
N HIS A 79 10.78 -12.25 -2.65
CA HIS A 79 10.47 -10.81 -2.71
C HIS A 79 11.67 -9.88 -2.44
N ALA A 80 12.56 -10.25 -1.51
CA ALA A 80 13.63 -9.39 -1.01
C ALA A 80 14.94 -9.46 -1.83
N GLY A 81 15.12 -10.52 -2.63
CA GLY A 81 16.36 -10.81 -3.35
C GLY A 81 17.61 -10.74 -2.45
N LYS A 82 18.74 -10.24 -2.97
CA LYS A 82 19.95 -10.00 -2.17
C LYS A 82 19.70 -8.89 -1.14
N SER A 83 19.57 -9.30 0.12
CA SER A 83 19.12 -8.49 1.24
C SER A 83 19.77 -8.97 2.54
N ARG A 84 19.87 -8.06 3.53
CA ARG A 84 20.37 -8.38 4.87
C ARG A 84 19.77 -7.44 5.91
N TRP A 85 19.63 -7.92 7.14
CA TRP A 85 19.15 -7.14 8.27
C TRP A 85 19.61 -7.78 9.59
N VAL A 86 19.66 -7.00 10.67
CA VAL A 86 19.99 -7.50 12.01
C VAL A 86 18.71 -7.96 12.69
N ILE A 87 18.62 -9.25 13.02
CA ILE A 87 17.50 -9.85 13.75
C ILE A 87 18.04 -10.37 15.08
N ASN A 88 17.51 -9.89 16.20
CA ASN A 88 17.94 -10.27 17.55
C ASN A 88 19.45 -10.13 17.76
N GLY A 89 20.03 -9.03 17.26
CA GLY A 89 21.47 -8.75 17.36
C GLY A 89 22.37 -9.53 16.40
N VAL A 90 21.81 -10.43 15.56
CA VAL A 90 22.58 -11.23 14.60
C VAL A 90 22.30 -10.76 13.18
N LEU A 91 23.36 -10.48 12.42
CA LEU A 91 23.23 -10.18 10.98
C LEU A 91 22.72 -11.42 10.25
N ARG A 92 21.58 -11.28 9.58
CA ARG A 92 20.99 -12.29 8.70
C ARG A 92 21.05 -11.82 7.27
N GLU A 93 21.42 -12.73 6.38
CA GLU A 93 21.33 -12.56 4.94
C GLU A 93 20.12 -13.34 4.40
N ASN A 94 19.73 -13.08 3.15
CA ASN A 94 18.62 -13.74 2.47
C ASN A 94 17.30 -13.66 3.27
N ILE A 95 16.81 -12.43 3.38
CA ILE A 95 15.66 -12.11 4.23
C ILE A 95 14.38 -12.87 3.84
N ASN A 96 14.23 -13.29 2.58
CA ASN A 96 13.14 -14.14 2.10
C ASN A 96 12.82 -15.33 3.03
N THR A 97 13.84 -16.01 3.55
CA THR A 97 13.69 -17.22 4.37
C THR A 97 13.15 -16.95 5.78
N ARG A 98 13.09 -15.67 6.17
CA ARG A 98 12.75 -15.19 7.51
C ARG A 98 11.63 -14.16 7.52
N SER A 99 11.08 -13.81 6.36
CA SER A 99 10.11 -12.71 6.24
C SER A 99 8.84 -13.07 5.50
N ILE A 100 7.79 -12.30 5.81
CA ILE A 100 6.59 -12.18 4.98
C ILE A 100 6.74 -10.91 4.14
N GLY A 101 6.59 -11.05 2.82
CA GLY A 101 6.57 -9.93 1.87
C GLY A 101 5.14 -9.52 1.55
N ILE A 102 4.83 -8.23 1.72
CA ILE A 102 3.51 -7.65 1.44
C ILE A 102 3.67 -6.53 0.40
N GLU A 103 3.00 -6.66 -0.73
CA GLU A 103 3.01 -5.71 -1.83
C GLU A 103 1.80 -4.77 -1.76
N LEU A 104 2.04 -3.47 -1.78
CA LEU A 104 0.98 -2.48 -1.97
C LEU A 104 0.88 -2.14 -3.46
N GLN A 105 -0.30 -2.26 -4.05
CA GLN A 105 -0.52 -1.83 -5.42
C GLN A 105 -0.32 -0.31 -5.54
N GLY A 106 0.76 0.11 -6.18
CA GLY A 106 1.18 1.51 -6.24
C GLY A 106 2.66 1.64 -6.54
N ASP A 107 3.15 2.88 -6.55
CA ASP A 107 4.58 3.16 -6.68
C ASP A 107 5.17 3.93 -5.50
N GLY A 108 4.36 4.54 -4.63
CA GLY A 108 4.85 5.30 -3.47
C GLY A 108 5.79 6.46 -3.82
N GLN A 109 5.86 6.84 -5.10
CA GLN A 109 6.72 7.92 -5.63
C GLN A 109 5.88 9.04 -6.21
N LEU A 110 4.96 8.69 -7.13
CA LEU A 110 4.06 9.64 -7.77
C LEU A 110 2.67 9.61 -7.11
N TYR A 111 2.28 8.45 -6.59
CA TYR A 111 0.94 8.24 -6.04
C TYR A 111 0.99 7.80 -4.58
N ARG A 112 0.25 8.52 -3.72
CA ARG A 112 0.02 8.10 -2.33
C ARG A 112 -0.80 6.81 -2.28
N TYR A 113 -0.57 6.01 -1.23
CA TYR A 113 -1.40 4.85 -0.90
C TYR A 113 -2.77 5.27 -0.37
N THR A 114 -3.79 4.47 -0.64
CA THR A 114 -5.18 4.79 -0.27
C THR A 114 -5.47 4.51 1.20
N ASN A 115 -6.55 5.09 1.73
CA ASN A 115 -7.03 4.79 3.09
C ASN A 115 -7.32 3.30 3.28
N PHE A 116 -7.95 2.69 2.28
CA PHE A 116 -8.19 1.25 2.24
C PHE A 116 -6.89 0.45 2.38
N GLN A 117 -5.84 0.81 1.63
CA GLN A 117 -4.55 0.12 1.70
C GLN A 117 -3.94 0.18 3.10
N TYR A 118 -3.95 1.34 3.76
CA TYR A 118 -3.47 1.42 5.14
C TYR A 118 -4.32 0.58 6.09
N LYS A 119 -5.66 0.62 5.97
CA LYS A 119 -6.57 -0.17 6.81
C LYS A 119 -6.30 -1.66 6.66
N ALA A 120 -6.21 -2.14 5.42
CA ALA A 120 -5.94 -3.54 5.08
C ALA A 120 -4.54 -3.97 5.51
N LEU A 121 -3.53 -3.13 5.32
CA LEU A 121 -2.15 -3.40 5.72
C LEU A 121 -2.02 -3.50 7.24
N ILE A 122 -2.58 -2.54 7.98
CA ILE A 122 -2.57 -2.55 9.46
C ILE A 122 -3.28 -3.80 9.97
N TRP A 123 -4.47 -4.11 9.42
CA TRP A 123 -5.21 -5.32 9.78
C TRP A 123 -4.34 -6.57 9.55
N LEU A 124 -3.81 -6.75 8.34
CA LEU A 124 -3.02 -7.93 7.97
C LEU A 124 -1.76 -8.06 8.83
N VAL A 125 -1.01 -6.97 8.99
CA VAL A 125 0.25 -6.95 9.73
C VAL A 125 0.00 -7.28 11.20
N LYS A 126 -1.04 -6.73 11.84
CA LYS A 126 -1.41 -7.11 13.23
C LYS A 126 -1.63 -8.62 13.37
N GLN A 127 -2.37 -9.23 12.44
CA GLN A 127 -2.60 -10.68 12.47
C GLN A 127 -1.30 -11.48 12.34
N LYS A 128 -0.34 -11.02 11.52
CA LYS A 128 0.95 -11.69 11.35
C LYS A 128 1.90 -11.46 12.51
N MET A 129 1.89 -10.26 13.09
CA MET A 129 2.60 -9.96 14.33
C MET A 129 2.15 -10.89 15.45
N GLU A 130 0.84 -11.04 15.64
CA GLU A 130 0.27 -11.93 16.66
C GLU A 130 0.59 -13.40 16.39
N LYS A 131 0.32 -13.90 15.17
CA LYS A 131 0.53 -15.31 14.80
C LYS A 131 1.99 -15.76 14.95
N PHE A 132 2.94 -14.88 14.62
CA PHE A 132 4.36 -15.23 14.55
C PHE A 132 5.23 -14.54 15.60
N ASN A 133 4.63 -13.78 16.52
CA ASN A 133 5.32 -12.98 17.51
C ASN A 133 6.38 -12.04 16.88
N ILE A 134 6.03 -11.41 15.76
CA ILE A 134 6.91 -10.47 15.05
C ILE A 134 6.82 -9.12 15.74
N PRO A 135 7.93 -8.58 16.26
CA PRO A 135 7.90 -7.31 16.96
C PRO A 135 7.88 -6.14 15.97
N LEU A 136 7.40 -4.97 16.41
CA LEU A 136 7.15 -3.80 15.55
C LEU A 136 8.43 -3.33 14.83
N GLU A 137 9.57 -3.44 15.48
CA GLU A 137 10.88 -3.09 14.94
C GLU A 137 11.40 -4.06 13.87
N LEU A 138 10.69 -5.14 13.57
CA LEU A 138 11.02 -6.04 12.46
C LEU A 138 10.03 -5.93 11.29
N ILE A 139 9.19 -4.88 11.32
CA ILE A 139 8.41 -4.43 10.17
C ILE A 139 9.19 -3.32 9.47
N ARG A 140 9.61 -3.59 8.24
CA ARG A 140 10.57 -2.76 7.50
C ARG A 140 10.14 -2.58 6.05
N GLY A 141 10.63 -1.51 5.44
CA GLY A 141 10.55 -1.32 3.99
C GLY A 141 11.65 -2.09 3.26
N HIS A 142 11.51 -2.26 1.94
CA HIS A 142 12.52 -2.94 1.13
C HIS A 142 13.81 -2.12 1.04
N GLU A 143 13.69 -0.79 1.07
CA GLU A 143 14.80 0.16 1.07
C GLU A 143 15.73 0.03 2.27
N GLU A 144 15.20 -0.46 3.40
CA GLU A 144 15.98 -0.62 4.62
C GLU A 144 16.87 -1.88 4.56
N ILE A 145 16.43 -2.94 3.88
CA ILE A 145 17.16 -4.23 3.83
C ILE A 145 18.09 -4.34 2.62
N THR A 146 18.00 -3.44 1.64
CA THR A 146 18.86 -3.42 0.46
C THR A 146 18.95 -2.02 -0.19
N PRO A 147 20.13 -1.54 -0.60
CA PRO A 147 20.27 -0.22 -1.23
C PRO A 147 19.77 -0.17 -2.68
N ARG A 148 19.36 -1.32 -3.25
CA ARG A 148 18.98 -1.45 -4.67
C ARG A 148 17.52 -1.07 -4.95
N LYS A 149 16.74 -0.87 -3.89
CA LYS A 149 15.29 -0.87 -3.95
C LYS A 149 14.77 0.30 -3.12
N PRO A 150 13.97 1.22 -3.69
CA PRO A 150 13.45 2.36 -2.95
C PRO A 150 12.04 2.13 -2.39
N ASP A 151 11.43 0.96 -2.61
CA ASP A 151 10.07 0.63 -2.15
C ASP A 151 10.00 0.41 -0.63
N PRO A 152 8.95 0.87 0.08
CA PRO A 152 7.65 1.33 -0.43
C PRO A 152 7.60 2.82 -0.81
N GLY A 153 8.73 3.52 -0.84
CA GLY A 153 8.84 4.87 -1.38
C GLY A 153 8.50 5.99 -0.39
N PRO A 154 8.88 7.23 -0.71
CA PRO A 154 8.77 8.39 0.18
C PRO A 154 7.32 8.77 0.50
N LEU A 155 6.34 8.35 -0.29
CA LEU A 155 4.92 8.61 -0.02
C LEU A 155 4.27 7.56 0.89
N PHE A 156 5.02 6.56 1.36
CA PHE A 156 4.57 5.68 2.43
C PHE A 156 4.65 6.40 3.79
N ASP A 157 3.50 6.58 4.43
CA ASP A 157 3.34 7.25 5.72
C ASP A 157 3.58 6.24 6.85
N TRP A 158 4.85 6.10 7.21
CA TRP A 158 5.30 5.24 8.31
C TRP A 158 4.66 5.59 9.65
N ASP A 159 4.40 6.87 9.91
CA ASP A 159 3.85 7.31 11.19
C ASP A 159 2.39 6.90 11.32
N ARG A 160 1.59 7.13 10.28
CA ARG A 160 0.21 6.64 10.21
C ARG A 160 0.16 5.14 10.39
N PHE A 161 1.01 4.41 9.68
CA PHE A 161 1.06 2.96 9.73
C PHE A 161 1.41 2.46 11.13
N LYS A 162 2.50 2.94 11.73
CA LYS A 162 2.97 2.52 13.06
C LYS A 162 1.97 2.88 14.16
N LYS A 163 1.37 4.09 14.12
CA LYS A 163 0.29 4.48 15.05
C LYS A 163 -0.89 3.52 14.96
N GLY A 164 -1.28 3.13 13.74
CA GLY A 164 -2.34 2.15 13.51
C GLY A 164 -2.03 0.77 14.08
N LEU A 165 -0.78 0.31 14.02
CA LEU A 165 -0.36 -0.95 14.63
C LEU A 165 -0.39 -0.93 16.16
N THR A 166 -0.08 0.20 16.79
CA THR A 166 -0.07 0.34 18.25
C THR A 166 -1.43 0.68 18.85
N SER A 167 -2.41 1.08 18.04
CA SER A 167 -3.78 1.32 18.52
C SER A 167 -4.40 0.02 19.05
N ALA A 168 -5.11 0.10 20.18
CA ALA A 168 -5.84 -1.04 20.76
C ALA A 168 -6.96 -1.58 19.85
N THR A 169 -7.44 -0.76 18.92
CA THR A 169 -8.48 -1.14 17.96
C THR A 169 -7.84 -1.72 16.71
N VAL A 170 -8.28 -2.93 16.31
CA VAL A 170 -7.96 -3.45 14.97
C VAL A 170 -8.89 -2.73 14.01
N PRO A 171 -8.39 -2.02 12.96
CA PRO A 171 -9.29 -1.43 11.97
C PRO A 171 -10.15 -2.54 11.33
N GLY A 172 -11.43 -2.58 11.69
CA GLY A 172 -12.38 -3.65 11.31
C GLY A 172 -12.93 -4.51 12.45
N SER A 173 -12.56 -4.28 13.71
CA SER A 173 -13.25 -4.87 14.89
C SER A 173 -14.35 -3.98 15.47
N GLU A 174 -14.55 -2.80 14.91
CA GLU A 174 -15.68 -1.93 15.19
C GLU A 174 -16.64 -2.04 14.01
N VAL A 175 -17.87 -2.48 14.28
CA VAL A 175 -19.04 -1.98 13.54
C VAL A 175 -19.23 -0.57 14.10
N PRO A 176 -19.00 0.50 13.34
CA PRO A 176 -19.46 1.80 13.79
C PRO A 176 -20.99 1.71 13.78
N ALA A 177 -21.58 1.91 14.95
CA ALA A 177 -22.93 2.44 14.98
C ALA A 177 -22.89 3.75 14.18
N ASP A 178 -23.88 3.87 13.30
CA ASP A 178 -24.23 5.04 12.51
C ASP A 178 -23.98 6.38 13.24
N SER A 179 -23.66 7.45 12.49
CA SER A 179 -23.23 8.84 12.85
C SER A 179 -21.70 9.09 12.81
N ASP A 180 -21.09 10.00 12.04
CA ASP A 180 -21.57 11.18 11.29
C ASP A 180 -20.69 11.41 10.04
N LEU A 181 -21.08 10.85 8.89
CA LEU A 181 -20.66 11.36 7.58
C LEU A 181 -21.93 11.47 6.75
N VAL A 182 -22.61 12.61 6.89
CA VAL A 182 -23.76 12.93 6.06
C VAL A 182 -23.21 13.45 4.74
N ASP A 183 -23.45 12.70 3.67
CA ASP A 183 -23.41 13.18 2.29
C ASP A 183 -24.62 14.13 2.13
N GLU A 184 -24.40 15.44 2.35
CA GLU A 184 -25.49 16.43 2.32
C GLU A 184 -26.09 16.60 0.91
N ASP A 185 -25.38 16.16 -0.13
CA ASP A 185 -25.69 16.33 -1.54
C ASP A 185 -26.03 15.02 -2.28
N GLY A 186 -25.71 13.85 -1.70
CA GLY A 186 -26.21 12.54 -2.10
C GLY A 186 -25.54 11.94 -3.34
N ASP A 187 -24.33 12.37 -3.70
CA ASP A 187 -23.62 11.93 -4.91
C ASP A 187 -22.45 10.96 -4.66
N GLY A 188 -22.11 10.69 -3.39
CA GLY A 188 -21.12 9.71 -2.98
C GLY A 188 -19.64 10.12 -3.14
N ILE A 189 -19.31 11.41 -3.28
CA ILE A 189 -17.91 11.89 -3.33
C ILE A 189 -17.61 12.91 -2.22
N ILE A 190 -16.65 12.57 -1.34
CA ILE A 190 -16.13 13.48 -0.30
C ILE A 190 -15.01 14.34 -0.90
N TRP A 191 -15.26 15.64 -1.09
CA TRP A 191 -14.23 16.63 -1.43
C TRP A 191 -13.50 17.10 -0.16
N LEU A 192 -12.16 17.21 -0.21
CA LEU A 192 -11.43 18.06 0.74
C LEU A 192 -11.42 19.47 0.15
N ASP A 193 -12.07 20.40 0.86
CA ASP A 193 -12.20 21.81 0.51
C ASP A 193 -10.84 22.54 0.51
N GLU A 194 -10.46 23.13 -0.64
CA GLU A 194 -9.47 24.21 -0.74
C GLU A 194 -10.19 25.51 -1.14
N THR A 195 -11.03 26.06 -0.26
CA THR A 195 -11.55 27.43 -0.30
C THR A 195 -12.16 27.82 1.06
N ASP A 196 -11.32 28.08 2.06
CA ASP A 196 -11.72 29.05 3.09
C ASP A 196 -11.93 30.40 2.40
N ASP A 197 -13.19 30.77 2.15
CA ASP A 197 -13.57 32.07 1.62
C ASP A 197 -13.20 33.17 2.62
N VAL A 198 -12.25 34.01 2.19
CA VAL A 198 -12.01 35.32 2.79
C VAL A 198 -13.27 36.16 2.61
N ASN A 199 -13.86 36.57 3.71
CA ASN A 199 -15.06 37.41 3.76
C ASN A 199 -14.77 38.79 3.11
N ILE A 200 -15.31 39.07 1.91
CA ILE A 200 -15.20 40.37 1.24
C ILE A 200 -16.48 41.20 1.48
N PRO A 201 -16.39 42.40 2.09
CA PRO A 201 -17.57 43.24 2.32
C PRO A 201 -18.18 43.79 1.04
N SER A 202 -19.50 43.96 1.07
CA SER A 202 -20.31 44.52 -0.02
C SER A 202 -19.85 45.92 -0.45
N GLY A 203 -19.42 46.07 -1.71
CA GLY A 203 -19.35 47.36 -2.37
C GLY A 203 -18.27 47.48 -3.44
N LYS A 204 -18.74 47.62 -4.70
CA LYS A 204 -18.01 48.10 -5.90
C LYS A 204 -16.84 47.24 -6.41
N ASP A 205 -17.07 46.42 -7.44
CA ASP A 205 -16.80 46.74 -8.86
C ASP A 205 -16.89 45.43 -9.66
N ARG A 206 -17.85 45.35 -10.60
CA ARG A 206 -18.16 44.13 -11.38
C ARG A 206 -17.22 43.89 -12.56
N THR A 207 -16.07 44.57 -12.61
CA THR A 207 -15.26 44.68 -13.82
C THR A 207 -14.21 43.56 -13.98
N ILE A 208 -13.85 42.85 -12.91
CA ILE A 208 -12.84 41.77 -12.95
C ILE A 208 -13.43 40.42 -13.40
N LEU A 209 -14.72 40.18 -13.11
CA LEU A 209 -15.40 38.93 -13.47
C LEU A 209 -15.68 38.79 -14.98
N GLU A 210 -15.78 39.90 -15.71
CA GLU A 210 -15.95 39.87 -17.17
C GLU A 210 -14.62 39.58 -17.89
N THR A 211 -13.49 40.09 -17.38
CA THR A 211 -12.15 39.83 -17.96
C THR A 211 -11.74 38.36 -17.86
N ILE A 212 -12.16 37.65 -16.80
CA ILE A 212 -11.82 36.23 -16.60
C ILE A 212 -12.69 35.33 -17.50
N LYS A 213 -13.96 35.69 -17.73
CA LYS A 213 -14.84 34.92 -18.62
C LYS A 213 -14.39 34.95 -20.08
N ASP A 214 -13.88 36.10 -20.56
CA ASP A 214 -13.36 36.22 -21.92
C ASP A 214 -12.04 35.44 -22.13
N PHE A 215 -11.23 35.27 -21.09
CA PHE A 215 -10.01 34.45 -21.15
C PHE A 215 -10.32 32.96 -21.36
N PHE A 216 -11.38 32.44 -20.72
CA PHE A 216 -11.78 31.03 -20.86
C PHE A 216 -12.61 30.74 -22.13
N ALA A 217 -13.31 31.74 -22.67
CA ALA A 217 -14.07 31.58 -23.92
C ALA A 217 -13.17 31.45 -25.17
N GLY A 218 -11.90 31.90 -25.09
CA GLY A 218 -10.92 31.79 -26.18
C GLY A 218 -10.15 30.47 -26.24
N LEU A 219 -10.24 29.60 -25.22
CA LEU A 219 -9.45 28.37 -25.14
C LEU A 219 -10.14 27.13 -25.76
N PHE A 220 -11.37 27.28 -26.25
CA PHE A 220 -12.15 26.20 -26.88
C PHE A 220 -12.81 26.63 -28.21
N ARG A 221 -12.03 27.27 -29.08
CA ARG A 221 -12.29 27.31 -30.53
C ARG A 221 -11.03 26.96 -31.31
#